data_AF-A0A1W2D1J1-F1
#
_entry.id   AF-A0A1W2D1J1-F1
#
_cell.length_a   1.000
_cell.length_b   1.000
_cell.length_c   1.000
_cell.angle_alpha   90.00
_cell.angle_beta   90.00
_cell.angle_gamma   90.00
#
_symmetry.space_group_name_H-M   'P 1'
#
loop_
_entity.id
_entity.type
_entity.pdbx_description
1 polymer ?
#
loop_
_entity_poly.entity_id
_entity_poly.type
_entity_poly.pdbx_seq_one_letter_code
_entity_poly.pdbx_strand_id
1 'polypeptide(L)'
;MYCEKCKRIVETNICPACGSKKIREPETGDLCFLTEQDYVSSGILEDILKQEGVPFLKKEVLGAGLSFRVGPMLDRSRFYVPFEHMQKALPLLEDLFAVPAEEAEQLTE
;
A
#
# COMPACT_ATOMS: atom_id res chain seq x y z
N MET A 1 3.15 -15.71 -7.51
CA MET A 1 4.41 -16.01 -6.79
C MET A 1 4.67 -14.95 -5.72
N TYR A 2 5.42 -15.24 -4.64
CA TYR A 2 5.64 -14.37 -3.48
C TYR A 2 7.11 -14.27 -3.11
N CYS A 3 7.58 -13.05 -2.85
CA CYS A 3 8.92 -12.77 -2.36
C CYS A 3 8.90 -12.39 -0.88
N GLU A 4 9.47 -13.24 -0.01
CA GLU A 4 9.47 -13.00 1.45
C GLU A 4 10.27 -11.75 1.86
N LYS A 5 11.31 -11.41 1.09
CA LYS A 5 12.17 -10.24 1.38
C LYS A 5 11.46 -8.92 1.10
N CYS A 6 10.80 -8.83 -0.06
CA CYS A 6 10.05 -7.62 -0.46
C CYS A 6 8.61 -7.65 0.02
N LYS A 7 8.12 -8.80 0.50
CA LYS A 7 6.72 -9.07 0.79
C LYS A 7 5.80 -8.80 -0.40
N ARG A 8 6.27 -9.00 -1.63
CA ARG A 8 5.52 -8.66 -2.85
C ARG A 8 5.04 -9.91 -3.56
N ILE A 9 3.82 -9.84 -4.10
CA ILE A 9 3.35 -10.79 -5.10
C ILE A 9 3.97 -10.40 -6.43
N VAL A 10 4.50 -11.40 -7.13
CA VAL A 10 5.18 -11.28 -8.42
C VAL A 10 4.65 -12.38 -9.34
N GLU A 11 4.75 -12.17 -10.64
CA GLU A 11 4.34 -13.17 -11.65
C GLU A 11 5.50 -14.07 -12.07
N THR A 12 6.75 -13.63 -11.83
CA THR A 12 7.97 -14.31 -12.26
C THR A 12 8.64 -15.08 -11.11
N ASN A 13 9.56 -15.99 -11.45
CA ASN A 13 10.39 -16.71 -10.49
C ASN A 13 11.57 -15.89 -9.93
N ILE A 14 11.64 -14.59 -10.26
CA ILE A 14 12.67 -13.67 -9.78
C ILE A 14 12.00 -12.35 -9.40
N CYS A 15 12.16 -11.92 -8.15
CA CYS A 15 11.56 -10.66 -7.71
C CYS A 15 12.17 -9.47 -8.47
N PRO A 16 11.38 -8.67 -9.21
CA PRO A 16 11.90 -7.52 -9.96
C PRO A 16 12.39 -6.39 -9.04
N ALA A 17 11.92 -6.34 -7.78
CA ALA A 17 12.29 -5.29 -6.84
C ALA A 17 13.64 -5.54 -6.14
N CYS A 18 14.04 -6.79 -5.91
CA CYS A 18 15.29 -7.10 -5.20
C CYS A 18 16.19 -8.15 -5.86
N GLY A 19 15.77 -8.73 -7.00
CA GLY A 19 16.51 -9.76 -7.72
C GLY A 19 16.54 -11.14 -7.04
N SER A 20 15.80 -11.33 -5.94
CA SER A 20 15.77 -12.63 -5.24
C SER A 20 15.15 -13.72 -6.11
N LYS A 21 15.81 -14.88 -6.15
CA LYS A 21 15.29 -16.13 -6.75
C LYS A 21 14.53 -16.98 -5.74
N LYS A 22 14.56 -16.62 -4.45
CA LYS A 22 13.76 -17.27 -3.40
C LYS A 22 12.33 -16.77 -3.49
N ILE A 23 11.58 -17.40 -4.37
CA ILE A 23 10.20 -17.08 -4.69
C ILE A 23 9.38 -18.35 -4.48
N ARG A 24 8.28 -18.24 -3.73
CA ARG A 24 7.38 -19.36 -3.40
C ARG A 24 5.93 -18.97 -3.62
N GLU A 25 5.00 -19.90 -3.46
CA GLU A 25 3.58 -19.57 -3.42
C GLU A 25 3.25 -18.83 -2.11
N PRO A 26 2.42 -17.77 -2.16
CA PRO A 26 1.94 -17.08 -0.97
C PRO A 26 1.01 -17.99 -0.16
N GLU A 27 1.15 -17.97 1.16
CA GLU A 27 0.25 -18.60 2.11
C GLU A 27 -0.76 -17.57 2.63
N THR A 28 -1.92 -18.01 3.12
CA THR A 28 -3.03 -17.13 3.52
C THR A 28 -2.62 -16.03 4.51
N GLY A 29 -1.75 -16.36 5.47
CA GLY A 29 -1.23 -15.43 6.49
C GLY A 29 -0.03 -14.58 6.05
N ASP A 30 0.49 -14.76 4.83
CA ASP A 30 1.65 -13.98 4.38
C ASP A 30 1.28 -12.52 4.18
N LEU A 31 1.97 -11.64 4.90
CA LEU A 31 1.85 -10.20 4.69
C LEU A 31 2.38 -9.83 3.30
N CYS A 32 1.47 -9.34 2.48
CA CYS A 32 1.69 -8.89 1.12
C CYS A 32 1.63 -7.36 1.05
N PHE A 33 2.61 -6.77 0.38
CA PHE A 33 2.70 -5.33 0.13
C PHE A 33 1.51 -4.90 -0.73
N LEU A 34 0.72 -3.99 -0.19
CA LEU A 34 -0.45 -3.42 -0.85
C LEU A 34 -0.03 -2.15 -1.61
N THR A 35 0.44 -1.13 -0.88
CA THR A 35 0.84 0.15 -1.47
C THR A 35 1.74 0.97 -0.53
N GLU A 36 2.34 2.03 -1.06
CA GLU A 36 3.06 3.07 -0.30
C GLU A 36 2.35 4.41 -0.55
N GLN A 37 1.95 5.08 0.52
CA GLN A 37 1.20 6.35 0.47
C GLN A 37 1.96 7.46 1.19
N ASP A 38 1.74 8.71 0.80
CA ASP A 38 2.14 9.87 1.58
C ASP A 38 1.29 10.01 2.85
N TYR A 39 1.67 10.92 3.75
CA TYR A 39 0.99 11.11 5.03
C TYR A 39 -0.53 11.29 4.91
N VAL A 40 -1.03 12.10 3.96
CA VAL A 40 -2.46 12.40 3.82
C VAL A 40 -3.21 11.17 3.30
N SER A 41 -2.74 10.63 2.15
CA SER A 41 -3.36 9.46 1.53
C SER A 41 -3.27 8.22 2.42
N SER A 42 -2.24 8.13 3.28
CA SER A 42 -2.11 7.04 4.25
C SER A 42 -3.23 7.04 5.28
N GLY A 43 -3.66 8.22 5.76
CA GLY A 43 -4.73 8.33 6.74
C GLY A 43 -6.08 7.88 6.15
N ILE A 44 -6.36 8.34 4.93
CA ILE A 44 -7.60 7.98 4.23
C ILE A 44 -7.64 6.46 3.95
N LEU A 45 -6.55 5.90 3.42
CA LEU A 45 -6.46 4.46 3.17
C LEU A 45 -6.61 3.64 4.45
N GLU A 46 -6.01 4.10 5.55
CA GLU A 46 -6.12 3.45 6.84
C GLU A 46 -7.58 3.37 7.32
N ASP A 47 -8.35 4.45 7.16
CA ASP A 47 -9.75 4.48 7.56
C ASP A 47 -10.62 3.60 6.66
N ILE A 48 -10.41 3.60 5.34
CA ILE A 48 -11.13 2.72 4.40
C ILE A 48 -10.89 1.25 4.74
N LEU A 49 -9.63 0.85 4.96
CA LEU A 49 -9.30 -0.54 5.31
C LEU A 49 -9.96 -0.97 6.64
N LYS A 50 -10.05 -0.06 7.62
CA LYS A 50 -10.77 -0.31 8.88
C LYS A 50 -12.27 -0.46 8.69
N GLN A 51 -12.90 0.42 7.91
CA GLN A 51 -14.34 0.38 7.62
C GLN A 51 -14.74 -0.92 6.92
N GLU A 52 -13.92 -1.36 5.98
CA GLU A 52 -14.13 -2.62 5.26
C GLU A 52 -13.72 -3.87 6.05
N GLY A 53 -13.19 -3.71 7.26
CA GLY A 53 -12.76 -4.82 8.11
C GLY A 53 -11.61 -5.62 7.50
N VAL A 54 -10.73 -4.97 6.74
CA VAL A 54 -9.55 -5.59 6.13
C VAL A 54 -8.38 -5.49 7.12
N PRO A 55 -7.79 -6.62 7.59
CA PRO A 55 -6.63 -6.57 8.45
C PRO A 55 -5.41 -6.06 7.67
N PHE A 56 -4.70 -5.08 8.24
CA PHE A 56 -3.53 -4.49 7.62
C PHE A 56 -2.42 -4.21 8.64
N LEU A 57 -1.19 -4.10 8.13
CA LEU A 57 -0.02 -3.61 8.84
C LEU A 57 0.47 -2.34 8.14
N LYS A 58 0.54 -1.23 8.89
CA LYS A 58 1.14 0.02 8.45
C LYS A 58 2.57 0.12 8.97
N LYS A 59 3.51 0.52 8.11
CA LYS A 59 4.89 0.82 8.49
C LYS A 59 5.31 2.15 7.92
N GLU A 60 5.74 3.07 8.79
CA GLU A 60 6.38 4.30 8.35
C GLU A 60 7.72 3.99 7.68
N VAL A 61 7.95 4.61 6.52
CA VAL A 61 9.17 4.46 5.71
C VAL A 61 10.29 5.29 6.31
N LEU A 62 9.96 6.47 6.82
CA LEU A 62 10.88 7.28 7.60
C LEU A 62 10.70 6.96 9.08
N GLY A 63 11.81 6.74 9.78
CA GLY A 63 11.76 6.58 11.24
C GLY A 63 11.36 7.89 11.91
N ALA A 64 10.64 7.83 13.03
CA ALA A 64 10.06 8.98 13.73
C ALA A 64 11.06 10.15 13.97
N GLY A 65 12.34 9.85 14.22
CA GLY A 65 13.38 10.86 14.42
C GLY A 65 13.79 11.62 13.15
N LEU A 66 13.59 11.03 11.97
CA LEU A 66 13.87 11.67 10.69
C LEU A 66 12.63 12.43 10.19
N SER A 67 11.43 11.88 10.35
CA SER A 67 10.15 12.57 10.06
C SER A 67 10.03 13.90 10.80
N PHE A 68 10.46 13.96 12.07
CA PHE A 68 10.48 15.20 12.84
C PHE A 68 11.41 16.28 12.23
N ARG A 69 12.48 15.88 11.55
CA ARG A 69 13.46 16.82 10.95
C ARG A 69 13.06 17.30 9.58
N VAL A 70 12.46 16.44 8.77
CA VAL A 70 12.10 16.75 7.37
C VAL A 70 10.65 17.20 7.21
N GLY A 71 9.86 17.08 8.27
CA GLY A 71 8.43 17.40 8.30
C GLY A 71 7.55 16.25 7.78
N PRO A 72 6.26 16.26 8.14
CA PRO A 72 5.31 15.19 7.80
C PRO A 72 5.04 15.06 6.29
N MET A 73 5.35 16.10 5.51
CA MET A 73 5.16 16.11 4.05
C MET A 73 6.04 15.08 3.32
N LEU A 74 7.17 14.70 3.92
CA LEU A 74 8.06 13.65 3.37
C LEU A 74 7.81 12.29 4.03
N ASP A 75 6.90 12.21 5.01
CA ASP A 75 6.57 10.95 5.64
C ASP A 75 5.71 10.10 4.69
N ARG A 76 6.04 8.81 4.65
CA ARG A 76 5.39 7.85 3.78
C ARG A 76 5.13 6.58 4.56
N SER A 77 3.98 5.97 4.34
CA SER A 77 3.60 4.74 5.01
C SER A 77 3.41 3.62 3.99
N ARG A 78 3.96 2.45 4.30
CA ARG A 78 3.74 1.21 3.55
C ARG A 78 2.65 0.39 4.22
N PHE A 79 1.68 -0.03 3.43
CA PHE A 79 0.61 -0.90 3.85
C PHE A 79 0.86 -2.33 3.39
N TYR A 80 0.58 -3.27 4.27
CA TYR A 80 0.63 -4.70 4.00
C TYR A 80 -0.67 -5.35 4.46
N VAL A 81 -1.16 -6.33 3.72
CA VAL A 81 -2.36 -7.11 4.07
C VAL A 81 -2.05 -8.60 3.96
N PRO A 82 -2.68 -9.49 4.76
CA PRO A 82 -2.58 -10.92 4.54
C PRO A 82 -3.01 -11.31 3.13
N PHE A 83 -2.38 -12.32 2.54
CA PHE A 83 -2.64 -12.74 1.17
C PHE A 83 -4.12 -13.09 0.93
N GLU A 84 -4.79 -13.70 1.90
CA GLU A 84 -6.22 -14.02 1.80
C GLU A 84 -7.11 -12.77 1.62
N HIS A 85 -6.64 -11.60 2.06
CA HIS A 85 -7.35 -10.33 1.96
C HIS A 85 -6.88 -9.45 0.79
N MET A 86 -5.87 -9.87 0.01
CA MET A 86 -5.36 -9.08 -1.12
C MET A 86 -6.45 -8.76 -2.13
N GLN A 87 -7.28 -9.73 -2.51
CA GLN A 87 -8.35 -9.52 -3.49
C GLN A 87 -9.40 -8.53 -3.00
N LYS A 88 -9.62 -8.45 -1.69
CA LYS A 88 -10.53 -7.48 -1.09
C LYS A 88 -9.89 -6.09 -0.99
N ALA A 89 -8.59 -6.00 -0.74
CA ALA A 89 -7.88 -4.74 -0.52
C ALA A 89 -7.55 -3.97 -1.81
N LEU A 90 -7.34 -4.67 -2.93
CA LEU A 90 -7.01 -4.06 -4.22
C LEU A 90 -8.07 -3.06 -4.73
N PRO A 91 -9.37 -3.38 -4.81
CA PRO A 91 -10.38 -2.43 -5.31
C PRO A 91 -10.50 -1.18 -4.42
N LEU A 92 -10.24 -1.30 -3.11
CA LEU A 92 -10.25 -0.15 -2.19
C LEU A 92 -9.16 0.88 -2.51
N LEU A 93 -8.07 0.45 -3.16
CA LEU A 93 -7.08 1.38 -3.69
C LEU A 93 -7.63 2.12 -4.91
N GLU A 94 -8.34 1.44 -5.80
CA GLU A 94 -8.93 2.07 -6.97
C GLU A 94 -9.93 3.14 -6.56
N ASP A 95 -10.77 2.88 -5.55
CA ASP A 95 -11.71 3.86 -4.99
C ASP A 95 -10.98 5.07 -4.36
N LEU A 96 -9.84 4.84 -3.71
CA LEU A 96 -9.03 5.92 -3.13
C LEU A 96 -8.42 6.84 -4.20
N PHE A 97 -8.07 6.29 -5.36
CA PHE A 97 -7.50 7.03 -6.49
C PHE A 97 -8.53 7.44 -7.54
N ALA A 98 -9.79 7.03 -7.38
CA ALA A 98 -10.88 7.47 -8.21
C ALA A 98 -11.10 8.96 -7.92
N VAL A 99 -10.56 9.81 -8.78
CA VAL A 99 -10.88 11.23 -8.79
C VAL A 99 -12.38 11.33 -9.04
N PRO A 100 -13.21 11.88 -8.12
CA PRO A 100 -14.59 12.17 -8.47
C PRO A 100 -14.56 13.10 -9.68
N ALA A 101 -15.19 12.68 -10.77
CA ALA A 101 -15.21 13.40 -12.04
C ALA A 101 -16.01 14.72 -12.00
N GLU A 102 -16.19 15.30 -10.81
CA GLU A 102 -17.14 16.38 -10.54
C GLU A 102 -16.48 17.77 -10.37
N GLU A 103 -15.14 17.87 -10.41
CA GLU A 103 -14.42 19.15 -10.23
C GLU A 103 -13.68 19.65 -11.48
N ALA A 104 -13.97 19.12 -12.68
CA ALA A 104 -13.41 19.61 -13.94
C ALA A 104 -14.17 20.80 -14.57
N GLU A 105 -15.24 21.30 -13.95
CA GLU A 105 -16.14 22.27 -14.57
C GLU A 105 -16.36 23.53 -13.71
N GLN A 106 -15.28 24.13 -13.21
CA GLN A 106 -15.28 25.53 -12.74
C GLN A 106 -13.95 26.20 -13.06
N LEU A 107 -13.66 26.43 -14.35
CA LEU A 107 -12.68 27.43 -14.84
C LEU A 107 -12.85 27.57 -16.36
N THR A 108 -14.03 28.04 -16.78
CA THR A 108 -14.18 28.76 -18.05
C THR A 108 -14.87 30.07 -17.71
N GLU A 109 -14.05 31.08 -17.40
CA GLU A 109 -14.43 32.49 -17.51
C GLU A 109 -14.59 32.89 -18.98
#